data_AF-Q4V5L5-F1
#
_entry.id   AF-Q4V5L5-F1
#
_cell.length_a   1.000
_cell.length_b   1.000
_cell.length_c   1.000
_cell.angle_alpha   90.00
_cell.angle_beta   90.00
_cell.angle_gamma   90.00
#
_symmetry.space_group_name_H-M   'P 1'
#
loop_
_entity.id
_entity.type
_entity.pdbx_description
1 polymer ?
#
loop_
_entity_poly.entity_id
_entity_poly.type
_entity_poly.pdbx_seq_one_letter_code
_entity_poly.pdbx_strand_id
1 'polypeptide(L)'
;MSERDVEVYFMTQIHKGETLITNGDVEAGVEHLINAILVCGQPSKLLQLLQSTLPMDIFTTMLIKMHAYEASQRCLPVLVDDEATSSL
;
A
#
# COMPACT_ATOMS: atom_id res chain seq x y z
N MET A 1 1.76 17.90 9.61
CA MET A 1 0.69 18.05 8.61
C MET A 1 -0.60 18.33 9.36
N SER A 2 -1.41 19.27 8.88
CA SER A 2 -2.75 19.49 9.42
C SER A 2 -3.73 18.43 8.89
N GLU A 3 -4.88 18.28 9.54
CA GLU A 3 -5.95 17.36 9.08
C GLU A 3 -6.40 17.68 7.65
N ARG A 4 -6.46 18.97 7.29
CA ARG A 4 -6.73 19.42 5.90
C ARG A 4 -5.68 18.93 4.92
N ASP A 5 -4.40 18.94 5.30
CA ASP A 5 -3.33 18.51 4.39
C ASP A 5 -3.44 17.01 4.09
N VAL A 6 -3.87 16.21 5.07
CA VAL A 6 -4.11 14.78 4.90
C VAL A 6 -5.30 14.53 3.97
N GLU A 7 -6.40 15.26 4.15
CA GLU A 7 -7.58 15.15 3.28
C GLU A 7 -7.25 15.54 1.83
N VAL A 8 -6.51 16.64 1.62
CA VAL A 8 -6.06 17.07 0.30
C VAL A 8 -5.13 16.05 -0.33
N TYR A 9 -4.19 15.50 0.45
CA TYR A 9 -3.29 14.46 -0.03
C TYR A 9 -4.08 13.20 -0.44
N PHE A 10 -5.00 12.74 0.41
CA PHE A 10 -5.87 11.61 0.14
C PHE A 10 -6.60 11.77 -1.20
N MET A 11 -7.30 12.89 -1.39
CA MET A 11 -8.05 13.14 -2.62
C MET A 11 -7.14 13.24 -3.85
N THR A 12 -5.96 13.85 -3.69
CA THR A 12 -4.95 13.93 -4.75
C THR A 12 -4.47 12.55 -5.18
N GLN A 13 -4.22 11.64 -4.22
CA GLN A 13 -3.81 10.28 -4.50
C GLN A 13 -4.92 9.50 -5.23
N ILE A 14 -6.17 9.60 -4.80
CA ILE A 14 -7.31 8.97 -5.49
C ILE A 14 -7.39 9.43 -6.96
N HIS A 15 -7.40 10.75 -7.20
CA HIS A 15 -7.51 11.30 -8.55
C HIS A 15 -6.36 10.87 -9.47
N LYS A 16 -5.12 10.85 -8.95
CA LYS A 16 -3.96 10.39 -9.71
C LYS A 16 -4.07 8.90 -10.03
N GLY A 17 -4.48 8.08 -9.06
CA GLY A 17 -4.70 6.66 -9.22
C GLY A 17 -5.68 6.36 -10.35
N GLU A 18 -6.85 6.99 -10.30
CA GLU A 18 -7.91 6.85 -11.32
C GLU A 18 -7.44 7.30 -12.71
N THR A 19 -6.75 8.44 -12.79
CA THR A 19 -6.24 8.98 -14.06
C THR A 19 -5.23 8.04 -14.72
N LEU A 20 -4.28 7.53 -13.94
CA LEU A 20 -3.24 6.63 -14.43
C LEU A 20 -3.82 5.30 -14.89
N ILE A 21 -4.73 4.71 -14.12
CA ILE A 21 -5.43 3.48 -14.50
C ILE A 21 -6.21 3.67 -15.80
N THR A 22 -6.93 4.78 -15.93
CA THR A 22 -7.70 5.11 -17.15
C THR A 22 -6.80 5.27 -18.37
N ASN A 23 -5.59 5.81 -18.18
CA ASN A 23 -4.59 5.96 -19.24
C ASN A 23 -3.80 4.66 -19.53
N GLY A 24 -4.07 3.57 -18.81
CA GLY A 24 -3.41 2.27 -18.97
C GLY A 24 -2.17 2.06 -18.10
N ASP A 25 -1.76 3.04 -17.31
CA ASP A 25 -0.66 2.90 -16.34
C ASP A 25 -1.19 2.38 -15.00
N VAL A 26 -1.50 1.09 -14.99
CA VAL A 26 -2.11 0.40 -13.83
C VAL A 26 -1.14 0.37 -12.64
N GLU A 27 0.15 0.14 -12.89
CA GLU A 27 1.16 -0.02 -11.84
C GLU A 27 1.34 1.26 -11.00
N ALA A 28 1.50 2.40 -11.68
CA ALA A 28 1.61 3.69 -11.01
C ALA A 28 0.27 4.11 -10.39
N GLY A 29 -0.84 3.83 -11.07
CA GLY A 29 -2.17 4.16 -10.54
C GLY A 29 -2.49 3.42 -9.23
N VAL A 30 -2.19 2.12 -9.18
CA VAL A 30 -2.32 1.29 -7.98
C VAL A 30 -1.45 1.82 -6.82
N GLU A 31 -0.23 2.29 -7.10
CA GLU A 31 0.65 2.85 -6.06
C GLU A 31 0.03 4.09 -5.40
N HIS A 32 -0.58 4.98 -6.19
CA HIS A 32 -1.32 6.11 -5.65
C HIS A 32 -2.53 5.68 -4.80
N LEU A 33 -3.29 4.65 -5.20
CA LEU A 33 -4.39 4.15 -4.38
C LEU A 33 -3.93 3.57 -3.05
N ILE A 34 -2.79 2.86 -3.04
CA ILE A 34 -2.18 2.35 -1.80
C ILE A 34 -1.78 3.52 -0.89
N ASN A 35 -1.15 4.56 -1.43
CA ASN A 35 -0.80 5.76 -0.67
C ASN A 35 -2.02 6.45 -0.04
N ALA A 36 -3.17 6.46 -0.74
CA ALA A 36 -4.43 6.97 -0.20
C ALA A 36 -4.94 6.11 0.99
N ILE A 37 -4.84 4.78 0.89
CA ILE A 37 -5.22 3.87 1.97
C ILE A 37 -4.37 4.09 3.22
N LEU A 38 -3.05 4.26 3.06
CA LEU A 38 -2.12 4.41 4.18
C LEU A 38 -2.42 5.63 5.06
N VAL A 39 -3.07 6.66 4.51
CA VAL A 39 -3.39 7.89 5.24
C VAL A 39 -4.87 7.98 5.66
N CYS A 40 -5.72 7.04 5.22
CA CYS A 40 -7.15 7.12 5.50
C CYS A 40 -7.48 6.56 6.89
N GLY A 41 -8.49 7.14 7.55
CA GLY A 41 -8.92 6.68 8.88
C GLY A 41 -9.72 5.37 8.89
N GLN A 42 -10.13 4.86 7.72
CA GLN A 42 -10.98 3.67 7.58
C GLN A 42 -10.58 2.82 6.36
N PRO A 43 -9.44 2.11 6.40
CA PRO A 43 -8.90 1.37 5.26
C PRO A 43 -9.84 0.27 4.76
N SER A 44 -10.52 -0.45 5.65
CA SER A 44 -11.46 -1.52 5.25
C SER A 44 -12.63 -1.01 4.42
N LYS A 45 -13.18 0.17 4.74
CA LYS A 45 -14.28 0.78 4.00
C LYS A 45 -13.85 1.21 2.61
N LEU A 46 -12.66 1.81 2.52
CA LEU A 46 -12.09 2.22 1.23
C LEU A 46 -11.74 1.00 0.36
N LEU A 47 -11.17 -0.05 0.94
CA LEU A 47 -10.90 -1.31 0.22
C LEU A 47 -12.17 -1.93 -0.36
N GLN A 48 -13.27 -1.95 0.40
CA GLN A 48 -14.56 -2.45 -0.11
C GLN A 48 -15.09 -1.61 -1.27
N LEU A 49 -14.92 -0.28 -1.20
CA LEU A 49 -15.30 0.62 -2.30
C LEU A 49 -14.43 0.37 -3.54
N LEU A 50 -13.12 0.25 -3.36
CA LEU A 50 -12.18 -0.03 -4.46
C LEU A 50 -12.46 -1.40 -5.10
N GLN A 51 -12.78 -2.42 -4.30
CA GLN A 51 -13.20 -3.73 -4.83
C GLN A 51 -14.46 -3.64 -5.70
N SER A 52 -15.39 -2.73 -5.38
CA SER A 52 -16.65 -2.56 -6.11
C SER A 52 -16.52 -1.66 -7.35
N THR A 53 -15.42 -0.90 -7.47
CA THR A 53 -15.23 0.11 -8.52
C THR A 53 -14.17 -0.31 -9.53
N LEU A 54 -13.13 -1.02 -9.09
CA LEU A 54 -12.04 -1.47 -9.95
C LEU A 54 -12.35 -2.85 -10.55
N PRO A 55 -11.87 -3.11 -11.78
CA PRO A 55 -11.77 -4.47 -12.29
C PRO A 55 -11.00 -5.38 -11.33
N MET A 56 -11.44 -6.64 -11.21
CA MET A 56 -10.88 -7.60 -10.26
C MET A 56 -9.37 -7.78 -10.41
N ASP A 57 -8.86 -7.80 -11.64
CA ASP A 57 -7.42 -7.96 -11.91
C ASP A 57 -6.60 -6.79 -11.36
N ILE A 58 -7.11 -5.55 -11.50
CA ILE A 58 -6.45 -4.35 -10.99
C ILE A 58 -6.48 -4.35 -9.46
N PHE A 59 -7.63 -4.69 -8.86
CA PHE A 59 -7.75 -4.79 -7.41
C PHE A 59 -6.82 -5.88 -6.84
N THR A 60 -6.66 -7.01 -7.53
CA THR A 60 -5.76 -8.08 -7.12
C THR A 60 -4.29 -7.63 -7.17
N THR A 61 -3.87 -6.94 -8.23
CA THR A 61 -2.53 -6.35 -8.33
C THR A 61 -2.25 -5.39 -7.17
N MET A 62 -3.24 -4.58 -6.80
CA MET A 62 -3.14 -3.69 -5.66
C MET A 62 -2.89 -4.43 -4.35
N LEU A 63 -3.66 -5.49 -4.06
CA LEU A 63 -3.46 -6.30 -2.86
C LEU A 63 -2.07 -6.98 -2.84
N ILE A 64 -1.62 -7.52 -3.97
CA ILE A 64 -0.30 -8.14 -4.09
C ILE A 64 0.80 -7.12 -3.75
N LYS A 65 0.72 -5.91 -4.30
CA LYS A 65 1.69 -4.84 -3.99
C LYS A 65 1.67 -4.46 -2.51
N MET A 66 0.48 -4.30 -1.91
CA MET A 66 0.36 -4.01 -0.47
C MET A 66 1.07 -5.08 0.38
N HIS A 67 0.81 -6.37 0.10
CA HIS A 67 1.47 -7.47 0.83
C HIS A 67 2.98 -7.52 0.60
N ALA A 68 3.47 -7.16 -0.59
CA ALA A 68 4.90 -7.08 -0.88
C ALA A 68 5.59 -5.97 -0.05
N TYR A 69 4.94 -4.81 0.12
CA TYR A 69 5.45 -3.76 1.02
C TYR A 69 5.52 -4.25 2.48
N GLU A 70 4.53 -4.98 2.96
CA GLU A 70 4.55 -5.55 4.32
C GLU A 70 5.62 -6.65 4.49
N ALA A 71 5.82 -7.49 3.48
CA ALA A 71 6.81 -8.55 3.51
C ALA A 71 8.24 -8.00 3.51
N SER A 72 8.51 -6.97 2.71
CA SER A 72 9.82 -6.29 2.68
C SER A 72 10.15 -5.57 3.99
N GLN A 73 9.15 -5.06 4.72
CA GLN A 73 9.35 -4.47 6.06
C GLN A 73 9.60 -5.53 7.15
N ARG A 74 9.13 -6.77 6.97
CA ARG A 74 9.32 -7.88 7.93
C ARG A 74 10.55 -8.74 7.68
N CYS A 75 11.23 -8.57 6.54
CA CYS A 75 12.49 -9.24 6.21
C CYS A 75 13.73 -8.45 6.66
N LEU A 76 13.70 -7.84 7.85
CA LEU A 76 14.95 -7.63 8.57
C LEU A 76 15.36 -9.00 9.13
N PRO A 77 16.54 -9.54 8.79
CA PRO A 77 17.03 -10.72 9.47
C PRO A 77 17.21 -10.32 10.92
N VAL A 78 16.42 -10.91 11.82
CA VAL A 78 16.86 -11.04 13.21
C VAL A 78 18.17 -11.80 13.10
N LEU A 79 19.29 -11.07 13.25
CA LEU A 79 20.56 -11.68 13.54
C LEU A 79 20.30 -12.51 14.79
N VAL A 80 20.14 -13.81 14.60
CA VAL A 80 20.22 -14.76 15.69
C VAL A 80 21.69 -14.68 16.05
N ASP A 81 22.02 -13.91 17.09
CA ASP A 81 23.37 -13.85 17.62
C ASP A 81 23.83 -15.29 17.87
N ASP A 82 24.79 -15.71 17.06
CA ASP A 82 25.56 -16.93 17.21
C ASP A 82 26.46 -16.72 18.45
N GLU A 83 25.94 -16.97 19.65
CA GLU A 83 26.81 -17.12 20.82
C GLU A 83 27.33 -18.55 20.87
N ALA A 84 28.42 -18.73 20.14
CA ALA A 84 29.37 -19.81 20.35
C ALA A 84 29.89 -19.76 21.81
N THR A 85 29.23 -20.46 22.73
CA THR A 85 29.88 -20.89 23.97
C THR A 85 30.78 -22.08 23.66
N SER A 86 31.97 -21.77 23.16
CA SER A 86 33.12 -22.66 23.23
C SER A 86 33.89 -22.39 24.52
N SER A 87 34.13 -23.46 25.27
CA SER A 87 35.21 -23.62 26.27
C SER A 87 35.04 -22.98 27.65
N LEU A 88 34.66 -23.79 28.65
CA LEU A 88 35.59 -24.53 29.54
C LEU A 88 34.83 -25.55 30.40
#